data_AF-A0A7W1K2X1-F1
#
_entry.id   AF-A0A7W1K2X1-F1
#
_cell.length_a   1.000
_cell.length_b   1.000
_cell.length_c   1.000
_cell.angle_alpha   90.00
_cell.angle_beta   90.00
_cell.angle_gamma   90.00
#
_symmetry.space_group_name_H-M   'P 1'
#
loop_
_entity.id
_entity.type
_entity.pdbx_description
1 polymer ?
#
loop_
_entity_poly.entity_id
_entity_poly.type
_entity_poly.pdbx_seq_one_letter_code
_entity_poly.pdbx_strand_id
1 'polypeptide(L)'
;MLAEGHDIEYLLHGSAVPLNASDALLSLLTPEADGFVEAVTSAAEAEGIPAYRLTEPAPLPMLLAQIPLTVRLQLLALRFALERGQDPDIVITGNWAAPELWHLGRPDA
;
A
#
# COMPACT_ATOMS: atom_id res chain seq x y z
N MET A 1 -4.37 12.07 -2.82
CA MET A 1 -3.50 11.35 -1.88
C MET A 1 -2.69 10.36 -2.68
N LEU A 2 -1.36 10.38 -2.54
CA LEU A 2 -0.47 9.40 -3.15
C LEU A 2 -0.23 8.27 -2.13
N ALA A 3 0.00 7.06 -2.62
CA ALA A 3 0.34 5.91 -1.79
C ALA A 3 1.57 5.23 -2.38
N GLU A 4 2.47 4.76 -1.52
CA GLU A 4 3.69 4.07 -1.88
C GLU A 4 3.88 2.87 -0.95
N GLY A 5 4.25 1.73 -1.51
CA GLY A 5 4.57 0.52 -0.74
C GLY A 5 6.08 0.47 -0.47
N HIS A 6 6.44 0.20 0.78
CA HIS A 6 7.83 0.04 1.22
C HIS A 6 8.00 -1.34 1.86
N ASP A 7 9.16 -1.96 1.66
CA ASP A 7 9.66 -2.88 2.69
C ASP A 7 9.90 -2.05 3.96
N ILE A 8 9.57 -2.61 5.12
CA ILE A 8 9.65 -1.89 6.38
C ILE A 8 11.08 -1.44 6.69
N GLU A 9 12.09 -2.21 6.28
CA GLU A 9 13.50 -1.83 6.43
C GLU A 9 13.81 -0.57 5.59
N TYR A 10 13.35 -0.53 4.34
CA TYR A 10 13.59 0.60 3.44
C TYR A 10 12.84 1.86 3.88
N LEU A 11 11.67 1.72 4.52
CA LEU A 11 10.97 2.87 5.09
C LEU A 11 11.86 3.63 6.09
N LEU A 12 12.57 2.90 6.95
CA LEU A 12 13.44 3.48 7.97
C LEU A 12 14.75 4.05 7.42
N HIS A 13 15.10 3.76 6.17
CA HIS A 13 16.31 4.25 5.51
C HIS A 13 16.17 5.63 4.85
N GLY A 14 15.15 6.40 5.24
CA GLY A 14 15.00 7.80 4.87
C GLY A 14 13.56 8.20 4.54
N SER A 15 12.78 7.27 4.01
CA SER A 15 11.38 7.52 3.61
C SER A 15 10.47 7.86 4.80
N ALA A 16 10.82 7.44 6.01
CA ALA A 16 10.13 7.81 7.25
C ALA A 16 10.41 9.25 7.71
N VAL A 17 11.58 9.82 7.39
CA VAL A 17 12.03 11.14 7.87
C VAL A 17 11.07 12.30 7.53
N PRO A 18 10.49 12.40 6.31
CA PRO A 18 9.58 13.50 5.99
C PRO A 18 8.15 13.31 6.52
N LEU A 19 7.80 12.14 7.07
CA LEU A 19 6.43 11.85 7.47
C LEU A 19 6.01 12.69 8.67
N ASN A 20 4.76 13.15 8.67
CA ASN A 20 4.17 13.92 9.75
C ASN A 20 2.66 13.64 9.88
N ALA A 21 1.96 14.43 10.71
CA ALA A 21 0.53 14.25 10.99
C ALA A 21 -0.40 14.41 9.77
N SER A 22 0.07 14.93 8.63
CA SER A 22 -0.70 14.97 7.38
C SER A 22 -0.62 13.66 6.58
N ASP A 23 0.31 12.78 6.92
CA ASP A 23 0.53 11.50 6.28
C ASP A 23 -0.21 10.38 7.03
N ALA A 24 -0.20 9.17 6.47
CA ALA A 24 -0.69 8.00 7.17
C ALA A 24 0.11 6.75 6.80
N LEU A 25 0.32 5.87 7.77
CA LEU A 25 0.86 4.54 7.55
C LEU A 25 -0.25 3.49 7.56
N LEU A 26 -0.20 2.55 6.61
CA LEU A 26 -1.03 1.35 6.60
C LEU A 26 -0.11 0.13 6.62
N SER A 27 -0.07 -0.56 7.74
CA SER A 27 0.77 -1.74 7.93
C SER A 27 0.02 -3.02 7.57
N LEU A 28 0.66 -3.85 6.76
CA LEU A 28 0.15 -5.17 6.36
C LEU A 28 0.75 -6.22 7.30
N LEU A 29 -0.08 -6.89 8.08
CA LEU A 29 0.36 -7.79 9.15
C LEU A 29 -0.09 -9.23 8.89
N THR A 30 0.87 -10.15 8.92
CA THR A 30 0.63 -11.60 8.88
C THR A 30 0.78 -12.22 10.28
N PRO A 31 0.11 -13.35 10.58
CA PRO A 31 0.17 -13.99 11.89
C PRO A 31 1.58 -14.39 12.36
N GLU A 32 2.46 -14.76 11.43
CA GLU A 32 3.83 -15.23 11.71
C GLU A 32 4.88 -14.11 11.69
N ALA A 33 4.45 -12.84 11.60
CA ALA A 33 5.40 -11.72 11.60
C ALA A 33 6.17 -11.65 12.93
N ASP A 34 7.45 -11.31 12.86
CA ASP A 34 8.36 -11.17 14.01
C ASP A 34 8.07 -9.95 14.91
N GLY A 35 7.04 -9.17 14.55
CA GLY A 35 6.62 -7.96 15.26
C GLY A 35 7.35 -6.70 14.82
N PHE A 36 8.28 -6.76 13.86
CA PHE A 36 9.04 -5.58 13.45
C PHE A 36 8.14 -4.52 12.78
N VAL A 37 7.26 -4.93 11.88
CA VAL A 37 6.27 -4.04 11.24
C VAL A 37 5.36 -3.38 12.29
N GLU A 38 4.91 -4.13 13.30
CA GLU A 38 4.07 -3.62 14.38
C GLU A 38 4.82 -2.59 15.24
N ALA A 39 6.10 -2.84 15.52
CA ALA A 39 6.94 -1.92 16.29
C ALA A 39 7.14 -0.59 15.55
N VAL A 40 7.39 -0.62 14.24
CA VAL A 40 7.50 0.60 13.42
C VAL A 40 6.16 1.34 13.33
N THR A 41 5.06 0.60 13.21
CA THR A 41 3.70 1.18 13.24
C THR A 41 3.46 1.94 14.54
N SER A 42 3.81 1.32 15.67
CA SER A 42 3.66 1.91 17.01
C SER A 42 4.57 3.13 17.20
N ALA A 43 5.78 3.12 16.63
CA ALA A 43 6.68 4.26 16.66
C ALA A 43 6.10 5.45 15.87
N ALA A 44 5.50 5.21 14.70
CA ALA A 44 4.84 6.26 13.94
C ALA A 44 3.66 6.89 14.70
N GLU A 45 2.86 6.07 15.40
CA GLU A 45 1.80 6.58 16.28
C GLU A 45 2.35 7.48 17.39
N ALA A 46 3.48 7.11 17.98
CA ALA A 46 4.15 7.91 19.02
C ALA A 46 4.68 9.25 18.50
N GLU A 47 5.08 9.31 17.23
CA GLU A 47 5.46 10.55 16.51
C GLU A 47 4.23 11.37 16.05
N GLY A 48 3.01 10.92 16.36
CA GLY A 48 1.77 11.61 16.01
C GLY A 48 1.35 11.42 14.55
N ILE A 49 1.90 10.42 13.86
CA ILE A 49 1.52 10.04 12.50
C ILE A 49 0.33 9.08 12.59
N PRO A 50 -0.81 9.35 11.92
CA PRO A 50 -1.89 8.38 11.78
C PRO A 50 -1.40 7.03 11.27
N ALA A 51 -1.64 5.95 12.01
CA ALA A 51 -1.26 4.61 11.60
C ALA A 51 -2.45 3.64 11.69
N TYR A 52 -2.52 2.74 10.73
CA TYR A 52 -3.59 1.75 10.58
C TYR A 52 -2.99 0.38 10.34
N ARG A 53 -3.72 -0.66 10.74
CA ARG A 53 -3.30 -2.06 10.59
C ARG A 53 -4.32 -2.79 9.73
N LEU A 54 -3.84 -3.47 8.70
CA LEU A 54 -4.60 -4.45 7.94
C LEU A 54 -4.02 -5.82 8.21
N THR A 55 -4.79 -6.67 8.86
CA THR A 55 -4.34 -7.97 9.37
C THR A 55 -4.98 -9.11 8.58
N GLU A 56 -4.24 -10.19 8.39
CA GLU A 56 -4.83 -11.50 8.06
C GLU A 56 -4.99 -12.32 9.35
N PRO A 57 -6.22 -12.58 9.82
CA PRO A 57 -6.46 -13.26 11.09
C PRO A 57 -6.38 -14.79 11.02
N ALA A 58 -6.48 -15.40 9.84
CA ALA A 58 -6.41 -16.85 9.72
C ALA A 58 -4.98 -17.34 10.04
N PRO A 59 -4.81 -18.48 10.74
CA PRO A 59 -3.50 -19.03 11.10
C PRO A 59 -2.84 -19.69 9.87
N LEU A 60 -2.55 -18.88 8.86
CA LEU A 60 -1.91 -19.27 7.62
C LEU A 60 -0.40 -19.03 7.71
N PRO A 61 0.41 -19.90 7.10
CA PRO A 61 1.83 -19.60 6.86
C PRO A 61 1.97 -18.23 6.18
N MET A 62 3.02 -17.49 6.51
CA MET A 62 3.25 -16.12 6.00
C MET A 62 3.03 -16.00 4.49
N LEU A 63 3.56 -16.94 3.71
CA LEU A 63 3.42 -16.95 2.24
C LEU A 63 1.95 -17.02 1.78
N LEU A 64 1.13 -17.82 2.46
CA LEU A 64 -0.29 -17.98 2.11
C LEU A 64 -1.14 -16.85 2.67
N ALA A 65 -0.77 -16.25 3.80
CA ALA A 65 -1.46 -15.10 4.38
C ALA A 65 -1.45 -13.86 3.46
N GLN A 66 -0.45 -13.74 2.58
CA GLN A 66 -0.36 -12.63 1.62
C GLN A 66 -1.52 -12.59 0.63
N ILE A 67 -2.07 -13.75 0.25
CA ILE A 67 -3.15 -13.84 -0.74
C ILE A 67 -4.42 -13.12 -0.24
N PRO A 68 -5.04 -13.54 0.88
CA PRO A 68 -6.21 -12.84 1.39
C PRO A 68 -5.89 -11.42 1.87
N LEU A 69 -4.67 -11.16 2.37
CA LEU A 69 -4.25 -9.81 2.78
C LEU A 69 -4.23 -8.82 1.60
N THR A 70 -3.76 -9.27 0.43
CA THR A 70 -3.80 -8.49 -0.81
C THR A 70 -5.23 -8.20 -1.23
N VAL A 71 -6.14 -9.19 -1.15
CA VAL A 71 -7.56 -8.99 -1.47
C VAL A 71 -8.20 -7.97 -0.54
N ARG A 72 -7.89 -8.02 0.76
CA ARG A 72 -8.37 -7.02 1.73
C ARG A 72 -7.87 -5.61 1.37
N LEU A 73 -6.61 -5.47 0.95
CA LEU A 73 -6.05 -4.20 0.51
C LEU A 73 -6.73 -3.68 -0.77
N GLN A 74 -7.01 -4.56 -1.74
CA GLN A 74 -7.76 -4.22 -2.95
C GLN A 74 -9.18 -3.73 -2.62
N LEU A 75 -9.87 -4.38 -1.67
CA LEU A 75 -11.19 -3.95 -1.22
C LEU A 75 -11.15 -2.59 -0.52
N LEU A 76 -10.10 -2.31 0.26
CA LEU A 76 -9.89 -0.99 0.85
C LEU A 76 -9.67 0.08 -0.23
N ALA A 77 -8.81 -0.20 -1.20
CA ALA A 77 -8.55 0.71 -2.32
C ALA A 77 -9.83 0.98 -3.14
N LEU A 78 -10.64 -0.05 -3.42
CA LEU A 78 -11.93 0.10 -4.09
C LEU A 78 -12.88 1.01 -3.32
N ARG A 79 -12.99 0.85 -1.99
CA ARG A 79 -13.81 1.75 -1.15
C ARG A 79 -13.37 3.21 -1.28
N PHE A 80 -12.06 3.47 -1.20
CA PHE A 80 -11.53 4.82 -1.41
C PHE A 80 -11.84 5.38 -2.80
N ALA A 81 -11.74 4.57 -3.86
CA ALA A 81 -12.09 5.01 -5.21
C ALA A 81 -13.58 5.40 -5.30
N LEU A 82 -14.47 4.55 -4.78
CA LEU A 82 -15.91 4.81 -4.78
C LEU A 82 -16.28 6.05 -3.96
N GLU A 83 -15.70 6.20 -2.76
CA GLU A 83 -15.93 7.36 -1.89
C GLU A 83 -15.45 8.67 -2.54
N ARG A 84 -14.41 8.60 -3.38
CA ARG A 84 -13.86 9.75 -4.11
C ARG A 84 -14.51 9.97 -5.49
N GLY A 85 -15.46 9.13 -5.90
CA GLY A 85 -16.08 9.19 -7.23
C GLY A 85 -15.09 8.90 -8.37
N GLN A 86 -14.05 8.10 -8.11
CA GLN A 86 -13.05 7.68 -9.09
C GLN A 86 -13.44 6.33 -9.69
N ASP A 87 -13.23 6.17 -11.00
CA ASP A 87 -13.42 4.89 -11.68
C ASP A 87 -12.15 4.02 -11.51
N PRO A 88 -12.20 2.93 -10.73
CA PRO A 88 -11.05 2.07 -10.51
C PRO A 88 -10.64 1.26 -11.76
N ASP A 89 -11.47 1.21 -12.80
CA ASP A 89 -11.14 0.56 -14.08
C ASP A 89 -10.44 1.52 -15.06
N ILE A 90 -10.35 2.82 -14.73
CA ILE A 90 -9.68 3.85 -15.54
C ILE A 90 -8.56 4.52 -14.72
N VAL A 91 -7.40 3.86 -14.64
CA VAL A 91 -6.32 4.25 -13.71
C VAL A 91 -5.17 5.04 -14.34
N ILE A 92 -5.01 4.99 -15.67
CA ILE A 92 -4.02 5.79 -16.40
C ILE A 92 -4.77 6.80 -17.24
N THR A 93 -4.60 8.09 -16.94
CA THR A 93 -5.37 9.19 -17.55
C THR A 93 -4.47 10.30 -18.08
N GLY A 94 -5.04 11.18 -18.90
CA GLY A 94 -4.34 12.33 -19.48
C GLY A 94 -3.18 11.90 -20.39
N ASN A 95 -2.07 12.64 -20.33
CA ASN A 95 -0.90 12.39 -21.21
C ASN A 95 -0.24 11.02 -20.97
N TRP A 96 -0.41 10.43 -19.79
CA TRP A 96 0.09 9.10 -19.48
C TRP A 96 -0.71 7.99 -20.20
N ALA A 97 -1.94 8.30 -20.63
CA ALA A 97 -2.81 7.38 -21.37
C ALA A 97 -2.62 7.47 -22.90
N ALA A 98 -1.65 8.27 -23.38
CA ALA A 98 -1.42 8.48 -24.80
C ALA A 98 -1.12 7.14 -25.51
N PRO A 99 -1.89 6.74 -26.55
CA PRO A 99 -1.69 5.46 -27.24
C PRO A 99 -0.25 5.26 -27.75
N GLU A 100 0.39 6.36 -28.16
CA GLU A 100 1.76 6.37 -28.67
C GLU A 100 2.77 5.80 -27.68
N LEU A 101 2.59 6.05 -26.37
CA LEU A 101 3.47 5.50 -25.33
C LEU A 101 3.40 3.97 -25.28
N TRP A 102 2.21 3.40 -25.48
CA TRP A 102 1.98 1.95 -25.45
C TRP A 102 2.44 1.27 -26.74
N HIS A 103 2.41 2.00 -27.86
CA HIS A 103 2.92 1.50 -29.14
C HIS A 103 4.44 1.36 -29.14
N LEU A 104 5.18 2.26 -28.49
CA LEU A 104 6.65 2.19 -28.41
C LEU A 104 7.17 0.97 -27.64
N GLY A 105 6.43 0.48 -26.64
CA GLY A 105 6.84 -0.64 -25.80
C GLY A 105 6.35 -2.01 -26.27
N ARG A 106 5.55 -2.07 -27.34
CA ARG A 106 5.02 -3.33 -27.85
C ARG A 106 6.11 -4.06 -28.65
N PRO A 107 6.37 -5.36 -28.37
CA PRO A 107 7.21 -6.16 -29.26
C PRO A 107 6.54 -6.23 -30.63
N ASP A 108 7.33 -6.07 -31.70
CA ASP A 108 6.85 -6.25 -33.07
C ASP A 108 6.29 -7.67 -33.24
N ALA A 109 5.15 -7.79 -33.91
CA ALA A 109 4.51 -9.07 -34.22
C ALA A 109 5.32 -9.88 -35.24
#